data_AF-A0A812VH82-F1
#
_entry.id   AF-A0A812VH82-F1
#
_cell.length_a   1.000
_cell.length_b   1.000
_cell.length_c   1.000
_cell.angle_alpha   90.00
_cell.angle_beta   90.00
_cell.angle_gamma   90.00
#
_symmetry.space_group_name_H-M   'P 1'
#
loop_
_entity.id
_entity.type
_entity.pdbx_description
1 polymer ?
#
loop_
_entity_poly.entity_id
_entity_poly.type
_entity_poly.pdbx_seq_one_letter_code
_entity_poly.pdbx_strand_id
1 'polypeptide(L)'
;MGWSKRSFLVPMGDTSKRSVVEGNCLAARTCILILLILALDGCFILEQPAQSFFQYYPRFRSLCSVVKIHKVVWYMLHYGARTPKRHFAWSNSAVIHRLNRGKMRGWKKALSNHTVKHYIKNSKQKYVGTKHLKKTE
;
A
#
# COMPACT_ATOMS: atom_id res chain seq x y z
N MET A 1 -4.93 -10.58 16.27
CA MET A 1 -4.64 -9.52 15.28
C MET A 1 -5.92 -9.26 14.48
N GLY A 2 -6.61 -8.14 14.73
CA GLY A 2 -7.96 -7.90 14.20
C GLY A 2 -7.94 -7.49 12.73
N TRP A 3 -8.53 -8.31 11.86
CA TRP A 3 -8.74 -7.99 10.46
C TRP A 3 -9.67 -6.78 10.34
N SER A 4 -9.33 -5.81 9.48
CA SER A 4 -10.09 -4.56 9.28
C SER A 4 -11.44 -4.78 8.58
N LYS A 5 -11.65 -5.96 7.99
CA LYS A 5 -12.79 -6.30 7.10
C LYS A 5 -13.00 -5.29 5.95
N ARG A 6 -11.94 -4.57 5.55
CA ARG A 6 -12.01 -3.67 4.39
C ARG A 6 -12.07 -4.46 3.11
N SER A 7 -12.96 -4.05 2.21
CA SER A 7 -13.12 -4.62 0.88
C SER A 7 -13.45 -3.51 -0.12
N PHE A 8 -13.56 -3.87 -1.39
CA PHE A 8 -14.04 -2.95 -2.41
C PHE A 8 -15.44 -2.39 -2.10
N LEU A 9 -16.34 -3.26 -1.61
CA LEU A 9 -17.72 -2.89 -1.26
C LEU A 9 -17.80 -2.16 0.09
N VAL A 10 -16.86 -2.45 1.00
CA VAL A 10 -16.82 -1.88 2.35
C VAL A 10 -15.45 -1.23 2.58
N PRO A 11 -15.16 -0.09 1.92
CA PRO A 11 -13.83 0.53 1.96
C PRO A 11 -13.46 1.06 3.36
N MET A 12 -14.48 1.46 4.13
CA MET A 12 -14.31 1.96 5.51
C MET A 12 -14.08 0.83 6.53
N GLY A 13 -14.33 -0.43 6.15
CA GLY A 13 -14.15 -1.60 7.02
C GLY A 13 -15.10 -1.62 8.23
N ASP A 14 -14.74 -2.44 9.21
CA ASP A 14 -15.48 -2.62 10.46
C ASP A 14 -15.20 -1.48 11.46
N THR A 15 -16.04 -0.45 11.46
CA THR A 15 -15.89 0.75 12.29
C THR A 15 -16.17 0.51 13.77
N SER A 16 -16.65 -0.68 14.17
CA SER A 16 -16.70 -1.05 15.59
C SER A 16 -15.31 -1.18 16.21
N LYS A 17 -14.27 -1.38 15.38
CA LYS A 17 -12.88 -1.53 15.82
C LYS A 17 -12.18 -0.19 15.83
N ARG A 18 -11.65 0.22 16.98
CA ARG A 18 -10.90 1.47 17.16
C ARG A 18 -9.78 1.67 16.12
N SER A 19 -8.99 0.63 15.84
CA SER A 19 -7.90 0.69 14.85
C SER A 19 -8.38 0.98 13.43
N VAL A 20 -9.60 0.54 13.08
CA VAL A 20 -10.21 0.84 11.78
C VAL A 20 -10.63 2.30 11.72
N VAL A 21 -11.26 2.80 12.79
CA VAL A 21 -11.67 4.21 12.91
C VAL A 21 -10.45 5.13 12.84
N GLU A 22 -9.40 4.84 13.60
CA GLU A 22 -8.14 5.61 13.56
C GLU A 22 -7.51 5.62 12.17
N GLY A 23 -7.46 4.47 11.49
CA GLY A 23 -7.00 4.40 10.10
C GLY A 23 -7.89 5.19 9.13
N ASN A 24 -9.20 5.24 9.37
CA ASN A 24 -10.12 6.04 8.56
C ASN A 24 -9.93 7.55 8.80
N CYS A 25 -9.64 7.95 10.04
CA CYS A 25 -9.27 9.32 10.39
C CYS A 25 -7.94 9.72 9.75
N LEU A 26 -6.95 8.83 9.75
CA LEU A 26 -5.68 9.07 9.06
C LEU A 26 -5.92 9.32 7.56
N ALA A 27 -6.70 8.47 6.90
CA ALA A 27 -7.06 8.66 5.49
C ALA A 27 -7.77 10.00 5.22
N ALA A 28 -8.60 10.47 6.16
CA ALA A 28 -9.24 11.78 6.10
C ALA A 28 -8.22 12.93 6.15
N ARG A 29 -7.33 12.86 7.15
CA ARG A 29 -6.29 13.86 7.38
C ARG A 29 -5.36 13.96 6.18
N THR A 30 -5.02 12.83 5.56
CA THR A 30 -4.27 12.81 4.30
C THR A 30 -4.96 13.60 3.20
N CYS A 31 -6.29 13.49 3.04
CA CYS A 31 -7.02 14.27 2.03
C CYS A 31 -6.97 15.78 2.33
N ILE A 32 -7.08 16.17 3.60
CA ILE A 32 -6.96 17.58 4.03
C ILE A 32 -5.55 18.11 3.77
N LEU A 33 -4.51 17.34 4.09
CA LEU A 33 -3.13 17.72 3.81
C LEU A 33 -2.88 17.89 2.32
N ILE A 34 -3.45 17.03 1.47
CA ILE A 34 -3.37 17.21 0.02
C ILE A 34 -4.04 18.52 -0.40
N LEU A 35 -5.25 18.81 0.08
CA LEU A 35 -5.92 20.08 -0.22
C LEU A 35 -5.09 21.29 0.24
N LEU A 36 -4.47 21.22 1.41
CA LEU A 36 -3.57 22.27 1.90
C LEU A 36 -2.35 22.45 1.00
N ILE A 37 -1.68 21.36 0.61
CA ILE A 37 -0.54 21.42 -0.32
C ILE A 37 -0.95 22.07 -1.63
N LEU A 38 -2.11 21.72 -2.16
CA LEU A 38 -2.63 22.29 -3.41
C LEU A 38 -3.01 23.76 -3.27
N ALA A 39 -3.59 24.17 -2.14
CA ALA A 39 -3.91 25.56 -1.86
C ALA A 39 -2.66 26.46 -1.71
N LEU A 40 -1.51 25.84 -1.41
CA LEU A 40 -0.20 26.49 -1.35
C LEU A 40 0.59 26.36 -2.67
N ASP A 41 -0.08 26.04 -3.79
CA ASP A 41 0.53 25.78 -5.11
C ASP A 41 1.64 24.71 -5.10
N GLY A 42 1.55 23.78 -4.15
CA GLY A 42 2.52 22.70 -3.96
C GLY A 42 2.26 21.46 -4.83
N CYS A 43 3.25 20.57 -4.85
CA CYS A 43 3.16 19.25 -5.47
C CYS A 43 3.12 18.17 -4.38
N PHE A 44 2.18 17.24 -4.49
CA PHE A 44 2.10 16.09 -3.58
C PHE A 44 2.45 14.79 -4.28
N ILE A 45 2.96 13.83 -3.51
CA ILE A 45 3.04 12.42 -3.89
C ILE A 45 2.47 11.61 -2.73
N LEU A 46 1.40 10.87 -2.98
CA LEU A 46 0.83 9.92 -2.02
C LEU A 46 1.10 8.50 -2.47
N GLU A 47 2.06 7.84 -1.84
CA GLU A 47 2.44 6.44 -2.12
C GLU A 47 1.67 5.49 -1.21
N GLN A 48 1.26 4.35 -1.79
CA GLN A 48 0.59 3.26 -1.09
C GLN A 48 0.91 1.91 -1.74
N PRO A 49 0.95 0.81 -0.95
CA PRO A 49 1.08 -0.53 -1.50
C PRO A 49 -0.15 -0.89 -2.35
N ALA A 50 0.03 -1.73 -3.38
CA ALA A 50 -1.04 -2.06 -4.33
C ALA A 50 -2.29 -2.73 -3.71
N GLN A 51 -2.17 -3.27 -2.50
CA GLN A 51 -3.27 -3.89 -1.76
C GLN A 51 -4.08 -2.89 -0.92
N SER A 52 -3.67 -1.63 -0.86
CA SER A 52 -4.40 -0.60 -0.12
C SER A 52 -5.76 -0.32 -0.77
N PHE A 53 -6.81 -0.25 0.04
CA PHE A 53 -8.15 0.15 -0.40
C PHE A 53 -8.35 1.67 -0.40
N PHE A 54 -7.30 2.46 -0.13
CA PHE A 54 -7.38 3.92 0.01
C PHE A 54 -8.08 4.60 -1.17
N GLN A 55 -7.85 4.13 -2.40
CA GLN A 55 -8.48 4.67 -3.60
C GLN A 55 -10.02 4.62 -3.63
N TYR A 56 -10.60 3.78 -2.77
CA TYR A 56 -12.05 3.60 -2.65
C TYR A 56 -12.64 4.35 -1.46
N TYR A 57 -11.82 5.05 -0.68
CA TYR A 57 -12.32 5.86 0.43
C TYR A 57 -13.21 7.00 -0.09
N PRO A 58 -14.38 7.23 0.51
CA PRO A 58 -15.30 8.29 0.06
C PRO A 58 -14.61 9.65 -0.06
N ARG A 59 -13.83 10.03 0.96
CA ARG A 59 -13.12 11.31 0.99
C ARG A 59 -12.07 11.45 -0.11
N PHE A 60 -11.33 10.37 -0.41
CA PHE A 60 -10.35 10.41 -1.49
C PHE A 60 -11.03 10.46 -2.86
N ARG A 61 -12.17 9.78 -3.03
CA ARG A 61 -12.99 9.91 -4.25
C ARG A 61 -13.50 11.33 -4.44
N SER A 62 -14.01 11.98 -3.39
CA SER A 62 -14.42 13.38 -3.42
C SER A 62 -13.25 14.31 -3.77
N LEU A 63 -12.05 14.03 -3.26
CA LEU A 63 -10.85 14.80 -3.65
C LEU A 63 -10.54 14.63 -5.15
N CYS A 64 -10.58 13.42 -5.67
CA CYS A 64 -10.36 13.14 -7.09
C CYS A 64 -11.41 13.76 -8.02
N SER A 65 -12.60 14.11 -7.53
CA SER A 65 -13.62 14.78 -8.36
C SER A 65 -13.41 16.28 -8.48
N VAL A 66 -12.62 16.90 -7.58
CA VAL A 66 -12.37 18.35 -7.59
C VAL A 66 -10.95 18.72 -8.01
N VAL A 67 -10.01 17.76 -7.99
CA VAL A 67 -8.61 17.97 -8.36
C VAL A 67 -8.20 16.97 -9.43
N LYS A 68 -7.47 17.44 -10.45
CA LYS A 68 -6.81 16.57 -11.43
C LYS A 68 -5.67 15.81 -10.76
N ILE A 69 -5.83 14.50 -10.62
CA ILE A 69 -4.84 13.61 -9.98
C ILE A 69 -4.37 12.55 -10.99
N HIS A 70 -3.05 12.42 -11.13
CA HIS A 70 -2.37 11.39 -11.88
C HIS A 70 -2.12 10.17 -11.00
N LYS A 71 -2.42 8.97 -11.51
CA LYS A 71 -2.10 7.70 -10.87
C LYS A 71 -1.00 6.98 -11.63
N VAL A 72 -0.01 6.47 -10.91
CA VAL A 72 1.02 5.58 -11.46
C VAL A 72 1.07 4.28 -10.69
N VAL A 73 1.45 3.20 -11.37
CA VAL A 73 1.70 1.88 -10.79
C VAL A 73 3.08 1.42 -11.23
N TRP A 74 3.89 0.90 -10.31
CA TRP A 74 5.20 0.34 -10.62
C TRP A 74 5.52 -0.88 -9.73
N TYR A 75 6.59 -1.58 -10.09
CA TYR A 75 7.16 -2.65 -9.28
C TYR A 75 8.34 -2.09 -8.48
N MET A 76 8.35 -2.29 -7.17
CA MET A 76 9.45 -1.83 -6.29
C MET A 76 10.80 -2.46 -6.66
N LEU A 77 10.80 -3.63 -7.31
CA LEU A 77 12.00 -4.27 -7.84
C LEU A 77 12.76 -3.37 -8.81
N HIS A 78 12.08 -2.53 -9.59
CA HIS A 78 12.72 -1.56 -10.49
C HIS A 78 13.58 -0.51 -9.75
N TYR A 79 13.38 -0.40 -8.44
CA TYR A 79 14.06 0.54 -7.54
C TYR A 79 14.85 -0.20 -6.44
N GLY A 80 15.30 -1.43 -6.71
CA GLY A 80 16.21 -2.18 -5.84
C GLY A 80 15.55 -3.03 -4.75
N ALA A 81 14.22 -3.12 -4.69
CA ALA A 81 13.57 -4.01 -3.73
C ALA A 81 13.80 -5.49 -4.08
N ARG A 82 13.91 -6.35 -3.06
CA ARG A 82 14.17 -7.80 -3.24
C ARG A 82 13.03 -8.57 -3.90
N THR A 83 11.82 -8.01 -3.87
CA THR A 83 10.60 -8.64 -4.40
C THR A 83 9.87 -7.68 -5.32
N PRO A 84 9.15 -8.22 -6.33
CA PRO A 84 8.35 -7.42 -7.25
C PRO A 84 7.01 -7.02 -6.63
N LYS A 85 7.06 -6.33 -5.49
CA LYS A 85 5.84 -5.79 -4.88
C LYS A 85 5.34 -4.63 -5.73
N ARG A 86 4.07 -4.69 -6.12
CA ARG A 86 3.39 -3.58 -6.82
C ARG A 86 3.06 -2.47 -5.84
N HIS A 87 3.34 -1.25 -6.24
CA HIS A 87 3.01 -0.02 -5.52
C HIS A 87 2.27 0.91 -6.47
N PHE A 88 1.47 1.80 -5.90
CA PHE A 88 0.88 2.90 -6.65
C PHE A 88 1.09 4.21 -5.92
N ALA A 89 1.06 5.29 -6.68
CA ALA A 89 1.06 6.63 -6.12
C ALA A 89 0.17 7.57 -6.90
N TRP A 90 -0.25 8.61 -6.21
CA TRP A 90 -1.04 9.71 -6.76
C TRP A 90 -0.29 11.03 -6.62
N SER A 91 -0.45 11.91 -7.60
CA SER A 91 0.13 13.27 -7.60
C SER A 91 -0.71 14.21 -8.47
N ASN A 92 -0.65 15.51 -8.20
CA ASN A 92 -1.12 16.54 -9.12
C ASN A 92 -0.19 16.79 -10.32
N SER A 93 1.01 16.19 -10.33
CA SER A 93 1.97 16.33 -11.44
C SER A 93 2.05 15.08 -12.32
N ALA A 94 2.01 15.27 -13.63
CA ALA A 94 2.19 14.20 -14.62
C ALA A 94 3.61 13.58 -14.58
N VAL A 95 4.59 14.26 -13.98
CA VAL A 95 5.97 13.76 -13.83
C VAL A 95 6.00 12.43 -13.07
N ILE A 96 5.00 12.16 -12.22
CA ILE A 96 4.88 10.92 -11.47
C ILE A 96 4.87 9.66 -12.35
N HIS A 97 4.46 9.77 -13.63
CA HIS A 97 4.45 8.64 -14.56
C HIS A 97 5.86 8.09 -14.84
N ARG A 98 6.93 8.87 -14.60
CA ARG A 98 8.32 8.42 -14.69
C ARG A 98 8.67 7.32 -13.67
N LEU A 99 7.84 7.11 -12.64
CA LEU A 99 8.00 5.99 -11.71
C LEU A 99 7.71 4.63 -12.35
N ASN A 100 6.91 4.60 -13.42
CA ASN A 100 6.60 3.36 -14.11
C ASN A 100 7.69 3.02 -15.14
N ARG A 101 8.61 2.12 -14.78
CA ARG A 101 9.63 1.57 -15.70
C ARG A 101 9.13 0.43 -16.62
N GLY A 102 7.81 0.23 -16.71
CA GLY A 102 7.20 -0.71 -17.64
C GLY A 102 6.98 -2.11 -17.05
N LYS A 103 6.87 -3.12 -17.94
CA LYS A 103 6.67 -4.52 -17.54
C LYS A 103 7.98 -5.09 -16.98
N MET A 104 7.89 -5.85 -15.89
CA MET A 104 9.03 -6.63 -15.42
C MET A 104 9.48 -7.62 -16.52
N ARG A 105 10.79 -7.70 -16.75
CA ARG A 105 11.42 -8.69 -17.62
C ARG A 105 12.49 -9.44 -16.82
N GLY A 106 12.63 -10.74 -17.07
CA GLY A 106 13.76 -11.53 -16.56
C GLY A 106 13.81 -11.73 -15.04
N TRP A 107 12.74 -11.45 -14.30
CA TRP A 107 12.73 -11.70 -12.86
C TRP A 107 12.72 -13.20 -12.58
N LYS A 108 13.84 -13.69 -12.04
CA LYS A 108 13.93 -15.00 -11.42
C LYS A 108 13.63 -14.84 -9.95
N LYS A 109 12.71 -15.66 -9.43
CA LYS A 109 12.41 -15.72 -8.00
C LYS A 109 13.74 -16.01 -7.29
N ALA A 110 14.21 -15.08 -6.45
CA ALA A 110 15.39 -15.34 -5.63
C ALA A 110 15.15 -16.67 -4.88
N LEU A 111 16.14 -17.59 -4.91
CA LEU A 111 16.09 -18.84 -4.15
C LEU A 111 15.61 -18.50 -2.75
N SER A 112 14.46 -19.05 -2.37
CA SER A 112 13.73 -18.53 -1.22
C SER A 112 14.50 -18.85 0.05
N ASN A 113 15.13 -17.85 0.65
CA ASN A 113 15.51 -17.95 2.05
C ASN A 113 14.22 -17.95 2.85
N HIS A 114 13.65 -19.14 3.10
CA HIS A 114 12.45 -19.31 3.88
C HIS A 114 12.63 -18.56 5.20
N THR A 115 11.92 -17.45 5.39
CA THR A 115 11.94 -16.66 6.62
C THR A 115 11.13 -17.35 7.71
N VAL A 116 10.25 -18.27 7.34
CA VAL A 116 9.40 -19.02 8.24
C VAL A 116 9.44 -20.49 7.87
N LYS A 117 9.59 -21.36 8.88
CA LYS A 117 9.38 -22.81 8.77
C LYS A 117 8.02 -23.15 9.37
N HIS A 118 7.18 -23.85 8.61
CA HIS A 118 5.94 -24.43 9.12
C HIS A 118 6.22 -25.84 9.65
N TYR A 119 5.61 -26.18 10.78
CA TYR A 119 5.67 -27.53 11.34
C TYR A 119 4.36 -27.88 12.02
N ILE A 120 4.04 -29.17 12.12
CA ILE A 120 2.85 -29.66 12.81
C ILE A 120 3.24 -30.07 14.22
N LYS A 121 2.51 -29.56 15.23
CA LYS A 121 2.63 -30.02 16.62
C LYS A 121 1.23 -30.21 17.18
N ASN A 122 0.93 -31.43 17.65
CA ASN A 122 -0.39 -31.83 18.17
C ASN A 122 -1.52 -31.52 17.18
N SER A 123 -1.36 -31.96 15.92
CA SER A 123 -2.33 -31.77 14.83
C SER A 123 -2.68 -30.30 14.51
N LYS A 124 -1.91 -29.33 15.03
CA LYS A 124 -2.05 -27.90 14.72
C LYS A 124 -0.84 -27.42 13.94
N GLN A 125 -1.08 -26.69 12.85
CA GLN A 125 -0.02 -26.04 12.09
C GLN A 125 0.57 -24.89 12.91
N LYS A 126 1.88 -24.92 13.11
CA LYS A 126 2.66 -23.88 13.78
C LYS A 126 3.71 -23.32 12.82
N TYR A 127 4.30 -22.21 13.21
CA TYR A 127 5.36 -21.56 12.46
C TYR A 127 6.48 -21.08 13.39
N VAL A 128 7.72 -21.09 12.90
CA VAL A 128 8.89 -20.52 13.59
C VAL A 128 9.71 -19.72 12.59
N GLY A 129 10.17 -18.53 13.01
CA GLY A 129 11.08 -17.71 12.22
C GLY A 129 12.42 -18.40 12.03
N THR A 130 12.99 -18.34 10.83
CA THR A 130 14.35 -18.81 10.58
C THR A 130 15.36 -17.72 10.88
N LYS A 131 16.66 -18.07 10.85
CA LYS A 131 17.77 -17.10 10.97
C LYS A 131 17.71 -15.98 9.90
N HIS A 132 16.95 -16.18 8.83
CA HIS A 132 16.75 -15.19 7.76
C HIS A 132 15.67 -14.16 8.09
N LEU A 133 14.74 -14.43 9.02
CA LEU A 133 13.67 -13.49 9.38
C LEU A 133 14.21 -12.19 9.97
N LYS A 134 15.18 -12.27 10.88
CA LYS A 134 15.84 -11.11 11.50
C LYS A 134 16.64 -10.24 10.52
N LYS A 135 17.00 -10.77 9.34
CA LYS A 135 17.71 -10.02 8.29
C LYS A 135 16.76 -9.35 7.29
N THR A 136 15.44 -9.51 7.48
CA THR A 136 14.40 -9.00 6.57
C THR A 136 13.44 -8.01 7.21
N GLU A 137 13.54 -7.81 8.53
CA GLU A 137 12.91 -6.70 9.27
C GLU A 137 13.83 -5.47 9.21
#